data_AF-A0A4Q5QEG9-F1
#
_entry.id   AF-A0A4Q5QEG9-F1
#
_cell.length_a   1.000
_cell.length_b   1.000
_cell.length_c   1.000
_cell.angle_alpha   90.00
_cell.angle_beta   90.00
_cell.angle_gamma   90.00
#
_symmetry.space_group_name_H-M   'P 1'
#
loop_
_entity.id
_entity.type
_entity.pdbx_description
1 polymer ?
#
loop_
_entity_poly.entity_id
_entity_poly.type
_entity_poly.pdbx_seq_one_letter_code
_entity_poly.pdbx_strand_id
1 'polypeptide(L)'
;MSSLVQPFDAAQDLKDAPRTGDRQRPKDAATLILTRKGASGHEVLMGRRAPGHVFMASKWVFPGGKVERSDAFAAFATDLSPADSGRL
;
A
#
# COMPACT_ATOMS: atom_id res chain seq x y z
N MET A 1 7.56 17.31 -22.83
CA MET A 1 7.56 15.83 -22.88
C MET A 1 7.96 15.31 -21.50
N SER A 2 6.99 15.16 -20.59
CA SER A 2 7.28 14.66 -19.24
C SER A 2 7.77 13.24 -19.36
N SER A 3 9.02 12.99 -18.93
CA SER A 3 9.49 11.64 -18.66
C SER A 3 8.44 10.96 -17.77
N LEU A 4 7.88 9.85 -18.26
CA LEU A 4 7.10 8.96 -17.41
C LEU A 4 8.08 8.46 -16.35
N VAL A 5 7.98 9.00 -15.14
CA VAL A 5 8.63 8.38 -13.98
C VAL A 5 8.13 6.95 -13.97
N GLN A 6 9.00 5.98 -14.27
CA GLN A 6 8.64 4.58 -14.10
C GLN A 6 8.52 4.36 -12.59
N PRO A 7 7.31 4.15 -12.06
CA PRO A 7 7.12 4.09 -10.62
C PRO A 7 7.68 2.79 -10.03
N PHE A 8 7.94 1.78 -10.86
CA PHE A 8 8.45 0.49 -10.43
C PHE A 8 9.73 0.17 -11.19
N ASP A 9 10.85 0.09 -10.47
CA ASP A 9 12.11 -0.42 -10.99
C ASP A 9 12.47 -1.65 -10.15
N ALA A 10 12.02 -2.83 -10.61
CA ALA A 10 12.21 -4.07 -9.88
C ALA A 10 13.70 -4.39 -9.64
N ALA A 11 14.59 -4.00 -10.56
CA ALA A 11 16.02 -4.24 -10.43
C ALA A 11 16.63 -3.36 -9.33
N GLN A 12 16.23 -2.09 -9.26
CA GLN A 12 16.65 -1.20 -8.18
C GLN A 12 15.99 -1.57 -6.86
N ASP A 13 14.72 -1.97 -6.86
CA ASP A 13 13.98 -2.44 -5.69
C ASP A 13 14.64 -3.65 -5.03
N LEU A 14 15.10 -4.61 -5.84
CA LEU A 14 15.84 -5.77 -5.34
C LEU A 14 17.21 -5.39 -4.76
N LYS A 15 17.91 -4.41 -5.35
CA LYS A 15 19.19 -3.90 -4.83
C LYS A 15 19.02 -3.14 -3.51
N ASP A 16 17.94 -2.39 -3.37
CA ASP A 16 17.61 -1.61 -2.18
C ASP A 16 16.99 -2.47 -1.07
N ALA A 17 16.59 -3.70 -1.37
CA ALA A 17 16.03 -4.61 -0.39
C ALA A 17 17.05 -4.78 0.76
N PRO A 18 16.62 -4.57 2.03
CA PRO A 18 17.53 -4.71 3.15
C PRO A 18 18.12 -6.12 3.14
N ARG A 19 19.44 -6.22 3.21
CA ARG A 19 20.12 -7.51 3.48
C ARG A 19 19.82 -7.86 4.93
N THR A 20 18.73 -8.56 5.14
CA THR A 20 18.25 -8.94 6.47
C THR A 20 19.27 -9.87 7.11
N GLY A 21 19.63 -9.60 8.37
CA GLY A 21 20.15 -10.64 9.28
C GLY A 21 19.06 -11.68 9.58
N ASP A 22 18.98 -12.15 10.82
CA ASP A 22 18.04 -13.19 11.22
C ASP A 22 16.58 -12.92 10.79
N ARG A 23 15.89 -13.99 10.37
CA ARG A 23 14.49 -13.96 9.93
C ARG A 23 13.61 -13.26 10.97
N GLN A 24 12.93 -12.19 10.55
CA GLN A 24 11.94 -11.51 11.37
C GLN A 24 10.63 -12.30 11.40
N ARG A 25 9.98 -12.37 12.58
CA ARG A 25 8.65 -12.94 12.70
C ARG A 25 7.63 -12.03 11.98
N PRO A 26 6.79 -12.56 11.07
CA PRO A 26 5.72 -11.79 10.44
C PRO A 26 4.80 -11.13 11.48
N LYS A 27 4.30 -9.94 11.15
CA LYS A 27 3.32 -9.20 11.95
C LYS A 27 2.07 -8.97 11.10
N ASP A 28 0.91 -8.96 11.74
CA ASP A 28 -0.34 -8.65 11.07
C ASP A 28 -0.32 -7.21 10.54
N ALA A 29 -0.78 -7.06 9.30
CA ALA A 29 -0.82 -5.80 8.58
C ALA A 29 -2.02 -5.79 7.64
N ALA A 30 -2.53 -4.59 7.36
CA ALA A 30 -3.61 -4.36 6.40
C ALA A 30 -3.20 -3.32 5.37
N THR A 31 -3.72 -3.47 4.15
CA THR A 31 -3.46 -2.59 3.00
C THR A 31 -4.79 -2.21 2.36
N LEU A 32 -4.92 -0.95 1.94
CA LEU A 32 -6.04 -0.46 1.15
C LEU A 32 -5.63 -0.28 -0.31
N ILE A 33 -6.36 -0.90 -1.23
CA ILE A 33 -6.23 -0.68 -2.66
C ILE A 33 -7.39 0.21 -3.10
N LEU A 34 -7.12 1.51 -3.21
CA LEU A 34 -8.12 2.47 -3.67
C LEU A 34 -8.02 2.61 -5.18
N THR A 35 -9.15 2.41 -5.86
CA THR A 35 -9.24 2.50 -7.32
C THR A 35 -10.20 3.62 -7.74
N ARG A 36 -9.97 4.17 -8.93
CA ARG A 36 -10.93 5.05 -9.60
C ARG A 36 -10.91 4.81 -11.11
N LYS A 37 -11.99 5.18 -11.79
CA LYS A 37 -11.99 5.29 -13.25
C LYS A 37 -11.43 6.66 -13.62
N GLY A 38 -10.23 6.69 -14.17
CA GLY A 38 -9.57 7.87 -14.71
C GLY A 38 -9.77 8.00 -16.22
N ALA A 39 -9.21 9.06 -16.81
CA ALA A 39 -9.36 9.35 -18.24
C ALA A 39 -8.69 8.29 -19.14
N SER A 40 -7.65 7.62 -18.64
CA SER A 40 -6.88 6.59 -19.36
C SER A 40 -7.15 5.16 -18.87
N GLY A 41 -8.21 4.94 -18.10
CA GLY A 41 -8.57 3.63 -17.54
C GLY A 41 -8.61 3.60 -16.01
N HIS A 42 -8.49 2.42 -15.42
CA HIS A 42 -8.47 2.29 -13.96
C HIS A 42 -7.14 2.82 -13.40
N GLU A 43 -7.24 3.65 -12.38
CA GLU A 43 -6.11 4.22 -11.67
C GLU A 43 -6.14 3.76 -10.22
N VAL A 44 -4.97 3.66 -9.59
CA VAL A 44 -4.81 3.27 -8.18
C VAL A 44 -4.08 4.35 -7.39
N LEU A 45 -4.47 4.54 -6.12
CA LEU A 45 -3.75 5.44 -5.22
C LEU A 45 -2.52 4.75 -4.64
N MET A 46 -1.35 5.38 -4.78
CA MET A 46 -0.11 4.98 -4.12
C MET A 46 0.61 6.18 -3.54
N GLY A 47 1.38 5.95 -2.48
CA GLY A 47 2.28 6.93 -1.89
C GLY A 47 3.74 6.51 -2.06
N ARG A 48 4.65 7.48 -2.19
CA ARG A 48 6.10 7.22 -2.16
C ARG A 48 6.62 7.40 -0.74
N ARG A 49 7.25 6.36 -0.18
CA ARG A 49 7.84 6.41 1.18
C ARG A 49 9.01 7.38 1.21
N ALA A 50 9.14 8.13 2.31
CA ALA A 50 10.27 9.03 2.49
C ALA A 50 11.61 8.27 2.53
N PRO A 51 12.73 8.86 2.08
CA PRO A 51 14.03 8.19 2.04
C PRO A 51 14.55 7.70 3.39
N GLY A 52 14.15 8.34 4.50
CA GLY A 52 14.61 8.01 5.84
C GLY A 52 13.93 6.78 6.48
N HIS A 53 13.00 6.10 5.81
CA HIS A 53 12.32 4.94 6.39
C HIS A 53 13.21 3.69 6.39
N VAL A 54 13.32 3.02 7.55
CA VAL A 54 14.09 1.76 7.71
C VAL A 54 13.56 0.57 6.90
N PHE A 55 12.34 0.67 6.39
CA PHE A 55 11.69 -0.37 5.58
C PHE A 55 11.14 0.27 4.31
N MET A 56 11.46 -0.29 3.13
CA MET A 56 10.99 0.18 1.82
C MET A 56 11.18 1.69 1.58
N ALA A 57 12.33 2.26 1.94
CA ALA A 57 12.65 3.66 1.64
C ALA A 57 12.49 3.97 0.14
N SER A 58 11.94 5.15 -0.18
CA SER A 58 11.79 5.65 -1.55
C SER A 58 10.89 4.83 -2.49
N LYS A 59 10.25 3.75 -2.00
CA LYS A 59 9.37 2.88 -2.79
C LYS A 59 7.94 3.43 -2.87
N TRP A 60 7.28 3.15 -3.99
CA TRP A 60 5.84 3.33 -4.13
C TRP A 60 5.12 2.18 -3.44
N VAL A 61 4.18 2.51 -2.56
CA VAL A 61 3.41 1.55 -1.77
C VAL A 61 1.94 1.92 -1.73
N PHE A 62 1.08 0.93 -1.55
CA PHE A 62 -0.31 1.17 -1.20
C PHE A 62 -0.42 1.73 0.23
N PRO A 63 -1.45 2.54 0.52
CA PRO A 63 -1.77 2.93 1.88
C PRO A 63 -2.01 1.70 2.76
N GLY A 64 -1.48 1.71 3.97
CA GLY A 64 -1.59 0.58 4.89
C GLY A 64 -0.64 0.69 6.07
N GLY A 65 -0.65 -0.35 6.90
CA GLY A 65 0.16 -0.37 8.11
C GLY A 65 0.02 -1.66 8.90
N LYS A 66 0.82 -1.76 9.96
CA LYS A 66 0.72 -2.80 10.97
C LYS A 66 -0.63 -2.66 11.68
N VAL A 67 -1.29 -3.79 11.94
CA VAL A 67 -2.50 -3.81 12.77
C VAL A 67 -2.14 -3.43 14.21
N GLU A 68 -2.92 -2.54 14.80
CA GLU A 68 -2.83 -2.17 16.21
C GLU A 68 -3.99 -2.79 17.00
N ARG A 69 -3.81 -2.96 18.31
CA ARG A 69 -4.85 -3.56 19.18
C ARG A 69 -6.18 -2.80 19.12
N SER A 70 -6.13 -1.49 18.91
CA SER A 70 -7.30 -0.63 18.78
C SER A 70 -8.18 -0.99 17.58
N ASP A 71 -7.61 -1.59 16.53
CA ASP A 71 -8.34 -1.90 15.29
C ASP A 71 -9.45 -2.93 15.55
N ALA A 72 -9.23 -3.84 16.51
CA ALA A 72 -10.23 -4.84 16.93
C ALA A 72 -11.44 -4.23 17.67
N PHE A 73 -11.33 -2.98 18.12
CA PHE A 73 -12.37 -2.26 18.86
C PHE A 73 -12.95 -1.10 18.05
N ALA A 74 -12.61 -0.99 16.76
CA ALA A 74 -13.20 0.00 15.88
C ALA A 74 -14.73 -0.16 15.89
N ALA A 75 -15.44 0.94 16.16
CA ALA A 75 -16.89 0.92 16.13
C ALA A 75 -17.39 0.52 14.74
N PHE A 76 -18.37 -0.37 14.69
CA PHE A 76 -19.09 -0.64 13.47
C PHE A 76 -19.70 0.68 12.98
N ALA A 77 -19.33 1.09 11.76
CA ALA A 77 -19.82 2.34 11.19
C ALA A 77 -21.27 2.17 10.74
N THR A 78 -21.47 1.41 9.65
CA THR A 78 -22.77 1.01 9.10
C THR A 78 -22.54 -0.18 8.17
N ASP A 79 -23.63 -0.82 7.73
CA ASP A 79 -23.57 -1.72 6.58
C ASP A 79 -23.13 -0.97 5.32
N LEU A 80 -22.60 -1.72 4.35
CA LEU A 80 -22.36 -1.22 3.00
C LEU A 80 -23.70 -0.90 2.34
N SER A 81 -23.71 0.09 1.43
CA SER A 81 -24.89 0.34 0.62
C SER A 81 -25.22 -0.90 -0.24
N PRO A 82 -26.49 -1.15 -0.59
CA PRO A 82 -26.84 -2.29 -1.45
C PRO A 82 -26.08 -2.30 -2.79
N ALA A 83 -25.76 -1.11 -3.31
CA ALA A 83 -24.99 -0.95 -4.54
C ALA A 83 -23.52 -1.36 -4.37
N ASP A 84 -22.94 -1.19 -3.18
CA ASP A 84 -21.55 -1.57 -2.89
C ASP A 84 -21.44 -3.02 -2.44
N SER A 85 -22.39 -3.53 -1.66
CA SER A 85 -22.43 -4.95 -1.28
C SER A 85 -22.58 -5.86 -2.49
N GLY A 86 -23.30 -5.44 -3.54
CA GLY A 86 -23.42 -6.21 -4.79
C GLY A 86 -22.18 -6.20 -5.69
N ARG A 87 -21.11 -5.48 -5.31
CA ARG A 87 -19.83 -5.42 -6.04
C ARG A 87 -18.73 -6.28 -5.40
N LEU A 88 -18.99 -6.83 -4.21
CA LEU A 88 -18.11 -7.75 -3.49
C LEU A 88 -18.53 -9.19 -3.75
#